data_AF-A0A2R7TB60-F1
#
_entry.id   AF-A0A2R7TB60-F1
#
_cell.length_a   1.000
_cell.length_b   1.000
_cell.length_c   1.000
_cell.angle_alpha   90.00
_cell.angle_beta   90.00
_cell.angle_gamma   90.00
#
_symmetry.space_group_name_H-M   'P 1'
#
loop_
_entity.id
_entity.type
_entity.pdbx_description
1 polymer ?
#
loop_
_entity_poly.entity_id
_entity_poly.type
_entity_poly.pdbx_seq_one_letter_code
_entity_poly.pdbx_strand_id
1 'polypeptide(L)'
;MVMGGGEAQHWAATPVASRLLSREFEDGCIRFDPETGETLLLTHLASFVLEHWADDSSTTATTDTLLAQVLAVDDSAADETTAQALLSQALSELQQAGLVSHCAHA
;
A
#
# COMPACT_ATOMS: atom_id res chain seq x y z
N MET A 1 11.44 17.84 -25.35
CA MET A 1 10.48 17.18 -24.44
C MET A 1 11.25 16.80 -23.20
N VAL A 2 10.89 17.39 -22.06
CA VAL A 2 11.60 17.18 -20.80
C VAL A 2 11.26 15.77 -20.35
N MET A 3 12.26 14.89 -20.32
CA MET A 3 12.19 13.61 -19.63
C MET A 3 12.06 13.96 -18.15
N GLY A 4 10.83 13.97 -17.64
CA GLY A 4 10.59 14.10 -16.21
C GLY A 4 11.33 12.96 -15.53
N GLY A 5 12.37 13.29 -14.76
CA GLY A 5 12.94 12.34 -13.82
C GLY A 5 11.78 11.86 -12.96
N GLY A 6 11.50 10.56 -12.99
CA GLY A 6 10.53 9.97 -12.10
C GLY A 6 11.04 10.19 -10.68
N GLU A 7 10.58 11.24 -10.02
CA GLU A 7 10.79 11.41 -8.60
C GLU A 7 10.28 10.14 -7.95
N ALA A 8 11.15 9.44 -7.23
CA ALA A 8 10.75 8.24 -6.52
C ALA A 8 9.58 8.63 -5.62
N GLN A 9 8.41 8.08 -5.88
CA GLN A 9 7.24 8.35 -5.05
C GLN A 9 7.49 7.67 -3.70
N HIS A 10 7.63 8.46 -2.66
CA HIS A 10 7.82 7.97 -1.30
C HIS A 10 6.48 7.94 -0.59
N TRP A 11 6.26 6.86 0.15
CA TRP A 11 5.08 6.64 0.95
C TRP A 11 5.49 6.53 2.42
N ALA A 12 4.63 7.02 3.31
CA ALA A 12 4.69 6.85 4.77
C ALA A 12 3.36 6.28 5.28
N ALA A 13 3.41 5.23 6.11
CA ALA A 13 2.22 4.69 6.74
C ALA A 13 1.74 5.69 7.81
N THR A 14 0.44 5.91 7.91
CA THR A 14 -0.11 6.77 8.97
C THR A 14 -0.23 5.97 10.27
N PRO A 15 -0.23 6.63 11.44
CA PRO A 15 -0.44 5.94 12.72
C PRO A 15 -1.75 5.15 12.81
N VAL A 16 -2.73 5.50 11.97
CA VAL A 16 -4.01 4.80 11.87
C VAL A 16 -3.81 3.38 11.33
N ALA A 17 -2.86 3.17 10.41
CA ALA A 17 -2.62 1.87 9.79
C ALA A 17 -2.29 0.77 10.82
N SER A 18 -1.45 1.08 11.81
CA SER A 18 -0.96 0.10 12.80
C SER A 18 -1.99 -0.28 13.87
N ARG A 19 -3.12 0.45 13.99
CA ARG A 19 -4.17 0.16 14.99
C ARG A 19 -5.36 -0.60 14.42
N LEU A 20 -5.43 -0.81 13.11
CA LEU A 20 -6.58 -1.44 12.48
C LEU A 20 -6.62 -2.94 12.79
N LEU A 21 -7.81 -3.42 13.11
CA LEU A 21 -8.08 -4.86 13.17
C LEU A 21 -8.31 -5.36 11.74
N SER A 22 -7.74 -6.52 11.39
CA SER A 22 -7.90 -7.11 10.07
C SER A 22 -8.66 -8.43 10.12
N ARG A 23 -9.38 -8.70 9.03
CA ARG A 23 -9.95 -10.01 8.77
C ARG A 23 -10.01 -10.28 7.27
N GLU A 24 -9.44 -11.40 6.86
CA GLU A 24 -9.41 -11.85 5.47
C GLU A 24 -10.73 -12.51 5.06
N PHE A 25 -11.11 -12.29 3.80
CA PHE A 25 -12.28 -12.83 3.11
C PHE A 25 -11.89 -13.26 1.69
N GLU A 26 -12.80 -13.95 0.99
CA GLU A 26 -12.53 -14.46 -0.36
C GLU A 26 -12.21 -13.31 -1.35
N ASP A 27 -12.97 -12.21 -1.29
CA ASP A 27 -12.83 -11.05 -2.19
C ASP A 27 -11.84 -9.96 -1.72
N GLY A 28 -11.25 -10.07 -0.53
CA GLY A 28 -10.34 -9.05 -0.01
C GLY A 28 -10.15 -9.11 1.51
N CYS A 29 -9.73 -7.99 2.10
CA CYS A 29 -9.52 -7.89 3.53
C CYS A 29 -10.35 -6.73 4.11
N ILE A 30 -11.09 -7.01 5.19
CA ILE A 30 -11.78 -5.97 5.94
C ILE A 30 -10.82 -5.42 7.00
N ARG A 31 -10.68 -4.10 7.02
CA ARG A 31 -10.02 -3.35 8.09
C ARG A 31 -11.04 -2.60 8.92
N PHE A 32 -10.95 -2.74 10.23
CA PHE A 32 -11.83 -2.05 11.17
C PHE A 32 -11.01 -1.12 12.06
N ASP A 33 -11.41 0.15 12.13
CA ASP A 33 -10.86 1.12 13.06
C ASP A 33 -11.70 1.12 14.36
N PRO A 34 -11.17 0.63 15.50
CA PRO A 34 -11.89 0.61 16.76
C PRO A 34 -12.10 2.01 17.37
N GLU A 35 -11.35 3.02 16.96
CA GLU A 35 -11.47 4.38 17.48
C GLU A 35 -12.61 5.15 16.82
N THR A 36 -12.75 5.01 15.50
CA THR A 36 -13.81 5.69 14.73
C THR A 36 -15.05 4.82 14.53
N GLY A 37 -14.91 3.49 14.66
CA GLY A 37 -15.96 2.51 14.34
C GLY A 37 -16.14 2.28 12.85
N GLU A 38 -15.24 2.80 12.01
CA GLU A 38 -15.33 2.68 10.56
C GLU A 38 -14.79 1.34 10.07
N THR A 39 -15.37 0.86 8.98
CA THR A 39 -14.99 -0.38 8.32
C THR A 39 -14.61 -0.09 6.87
N LEU A 40 -13.44 -0.54 6.48
CA LEU A 40 -12.89 -0.39 5.13
C LEU A 40 -12.76 -1.78 4.51
N LEU A 41 -13.17 -1.91 3.25
CA LEU A 41 -12.87 -3.08 2.45
C LEU A 41 -11.66 -2.75 1.59
N LEU A 42 -10.57 -3.48 1.79
CA LEU A 42 -9.35 -3.36 1.02
C LEU A 42 -9.17 -4.54 0.07
N THR A 43 -8.56 -4.28 -1.09
CA THR A 43 -8.05 -5.35 -1.95
C THR A 43 -6.97 -6.19 -1.22
N HIS A 44 -6.81 -7.45 -1.63
CA HIS A 44 -5.75 -8.33 -1.08
C HIS A 44 -4.36 -7.70 -1.19
N LEU A 45 -4.08 -7.05 -2.32
CA LEU A 45 -2.80 -6.37 -2.54
C LEU A 45 -2.64 -5.15 -1.63
N ALA A 46 -3.66 -4.30 -1.48
CA ALA A 46 -3.60 -3.16 -0.56
C ALA A 46 -3.39 -3.61 0.89
N SER A 47 -4.08 -4.67 1.30
CA SER A 47 -3.91 -5.29 2.62
C SER A 47 -2.49 -5.83 2.83
N PHE A 48 -1.96 -6.54 1.84
CA PHE A 48 -0.61 -7.08 1.86
C PHE A 48 0.44 -5.95 1.98
N VAL A 49 0.33 -4.92 1.16
CA VAL A 49 1.22 -3.74 1.22
C VAL A 49 1.14 -3.10 2.60
N LEU A 50 -0.07 -2.95 3.15
CA LEU A 50 -0.24 -2.38 4.49
C LEU A 50 0.41 -3.26 5.57
N GLU A 51 0.26 -4.58 5.53
CA GLU A 51 0.83 -5.48 6.54
C GLU A 51 2.35 -5.59 6.46
N HIS A 52 2.91 -5.70 5.26
CA HIS A 52 4.35 -5.86 5.08
C HIS A 52 5.13 -4.58 5.33
N TRP A 53 4.48 -3.41 5.16
CA TRP A 53 5.16 -2.13 5.30
C TRP A 53 4.74 -1.32 6.53
N ALA A 54 3.47 -1.35 6.95
CA ALA A 54 2.98 -0.53 8.06
C ALA A 54 3.20 -1.13 9.46
N ASP A 55 3.75 -2.35 9.57
CA ASP A 55 4.23 -2.88 10.86
C ASP A 55 5.40 -2.02 11.39
N ASP A 56 6.21 -1.46 10.49
CA ASP A 56 7.27 -0.49 10.81
C ASP A 56 6.87 0.93 10.40
N SER A 57 6.04 1.58 11.23
CA SER A 57 5.57 2.96 11.04
C SER A 57 6.66 4.03 10.93
N SER A 58 7.93 3.69 11.17
CA SER A 58 9.08 4.58 11.00
C SER A 58 9.70 4.52 9.60
N THR A 59 9.28 3.55 8.79
CA THR A 59 9.88 3.26 7.49
C THR A 59 9.14 3.97 6.38
N THR A 60 9.84 4.84 5.65
CA THR A 60 9.36 5.32 4.35
C THR A 60 9.74 4.32 3.27
N ALA A 61 8.82 4.03 2.36
CA ALA A 61 9.08 3.11 1.24
C ALA A 61 8.89 3.83 -0.09
N THR A 62 9.76 3.52 -1.06
CA THR A 62 9.55 3.96 -2.44
C THR A 62 8.61 3.00 -3.15
N THR A 63 7.86 3.50 -4.14
CA THR A 63 7.02 2.63 -4.99
C THR A 63 7.82 1.47 -5.59
N ASP A 64 9.09 1.69 -5.97
CA ASP A 64 9.98 0.66 -6.52
C ASP A 64 10.29 -0.46 -5.51
N THR A 65 10.58 -0.09 -4.25
CA THR A 65 10.81 -1.07 -3.18
C THR A 65 9.54 -1.87 -2.84
N LEU A 66 8.37 -1.22 -2.87
CA LEU A 66 7.10 -1.92 -2.69
C LEU A 66 6.81 -2.86 -3.86
N LEU A 67 7.08 -2.44 -5.10
CA LEU A 67 6.91 -3.27 -6.29
C LEU A 67 7.80 -4.52 -6.24
N ALA A 68 9.07 -4.35 -5.86
CA ALA A 68 9.99 -5.46 -5.70
C ALA A 68 9.51 -6.48 -4.65
N GLN A 69 8.92 -6.01 -3.54
CA GLN A 69 8.35 -6.89 -2.51
C GLN A 69 7.11 -7.63 -3.00
N VAL A 70 6.21 -6.94 -3.71
CA VAL A 70 5.02 -7.56 -4.33
C VAL A 70 5.43 -8.66 -5.31
N LEU A 71 6.39 -8.37 -6.19
CA LEU A 71 6.93 -9.33 -7.16
C LEU A 71 7.70 -10.49 -6.50
N ALA A 72 8.25 -10.29 -5.31
CA ALA A 72 8.96 -11.34 -4.58
C ALA A 72 8.01 -12.30 -3.85
N VAL A 73 6.82 -11.84 -3.46
CA VAL A 73 5.81 -12.67 -2.77
C VAL A 73 4.86 -13.34 -3.75
N ASP A 74 4.47 -12.63 -4.81
CA ASP A 74 3.62 -13.17 -5.86
C ASP A 74 4.49 -13.92 -6.88
N ASP A 75 4.68 -15.24 -6.68
CA ASP A 75 5.36 -16.14 -7.65
C ASP A 75 4.55 -16.32 -8.96
N SER A 76 3.45 -15.58 -9.11
CA SER A 76 2.59 -15.65 -10.27
C SER A 76 3.22 -14.91 -11.45
N ALA A 77 3.04 -15.46 -12.65
CA ALA A 77 3.60 -14.97 -13.91
C ALA A 77 3.02 -13.60 -14.39
N ALA A 78 2.60 -12.74 -13.47
CA ALA A 78 2.16 -11.39 -13.75
C ALA A 78 3.35 -10.58 -14.26
N ASP A 79 3.19 -10.00 -15.46
CA ASP A 79 4.14 -9.06 -16.02
C ASP A 79 4.34 -7.87 -15.08
N GLU A 80 5.57 -7.36 -14.97
CA GLU A 80 5.95 -6.23 -14.11
C GLU A 80 5.01 -5.02 -14.32
N THR A 81 4.57 -4.77 -15.54
CA THR A 81 3.60 -3.71 -15.88
C THR A 81 2.26 -3.90 -15.17
N THR A 82 1.80 -5.15 -15.10
CA THR A 82 0.54 -5.49 -14.42
C THR A 82 0.68 -5.31 -12.91
N ALA A 83 1.77 -5.81 -12.34
CA ALA A 83 2.07 -5.63 -10.92
C ALA A 83 2.17 -4.15 -10.55
N GLN A 84 2.81 -3.33 -11.39
CA GLN A 84 2.91 -1.88 -11.19
C GLN A 84 1.53 -1.20 -11.23
N ALA A 85 0.67 -1.57 -12.16
CA ALA A 85 -0.69 -1.02 -12.25
C ALA A 85 -1.53 -1.38 -11.02
N LEU A 86 -1.46 -2.65 -10.59
CA LEU A 86 -2.16 -3.13 -9.39
C LEU A 86 -1.63 -2.45 -8.12
N LEU A 87 -0.32 -2.32 -7.98
CA LEU A 87 0.30 -1.62 -6.85
C LEU A 87 -0.10 -0.14 -6.82
N SER A 88 -0.12 0.54 -7.98
CA SER A 88 -0.55 1.94 -8.07
C SER A 88 -2.01 2.10 -7.65
N GLN A 89 -2.87 1.15 -8.02
CA GLN A 89 -4.26 1.12 -7.60
C GLN A 89 -4.40 0.89 -6.08
N ALA A 90 -3.64 -0.04 -5.52
CA ALA A 90 -3.61 -0.34 -4.09
C ALA A 90 -3.12 0.87 -3.27
N LEU A 91 -2.04 1.54 -3.70
CA LEU A 91 -1.55 2.76 -3.04
C LEU A 91 -2.58 3.90 -3.08
N SER A 92 -3.27 4.06 -4.22
CA SER A 92 -4.35 5.04 -4.35
C SER A 92 -5.51 4.76 -3.39
N GLU A 93 -5.89 3.49 -3.25
CA GLU A 93 -6.92 3.03 -2.31
C GLU A 93 -6.51 3.33 -0.86
N LEU A 94 -5.29 2.95 -0.47
CA LEU A 94 -4.77 3.21 0.87
C LEU A 94 -4.66 4.72 1.18
N GLN A 95 -4.29 5.54 0.19
CA GLN A 95 -4.20 6.98 0.35
C GLN A 95 -5.58 7.60 0.55
N GLN A 96 -6.58 7.18 -0.23
CA GLN A 96 -7.96 7.64 -0.08
C GLN A 96 -8.55 7.24 1.27
N ALA A 97 -8.15 6.08 1.80
CA ALA A 97 -8.49 5.62 3.13
C ALA A 97 -7.71 6.32 4.27
N GLY A 98 -6.76 7.21 3.95
CA GLY A 98 -5.95 7.91 4.94
C GLY A 98 -4.96 7.02 5.70
N LEU A 99 -4.68 5.82 5.18
CA LEU A 99 -3.78 4.84 5.80
C LEU A 99 -2.33 5.07 5.42
N VAL A 100 -2.10 5.74 4.30
CA VAL A 100 -0.77 6.08 3.79
C VAL A 100 -0.77 7.50 3.27
N SER A 101 0.39 8.14 3.25
CA SER A 101 0.58 9.49 2.73
C SER A 101 1.77 9.54 1.80
N HIS A 102 1.64 10.34 0.73
CA HIS A 102 2.75 10.62 -0.17
C HIS A 102 3.69 11.63 0.50
N CYS A 103 4.95 11.25 0.67
CA CYS A 103 5.99 12.15 1.15
C CYS A 103 6.74 12.70 -0.06
N ALA A 104 6.66 14.00 -0.30
CA ALA A 104 7.61 14.63 -1.20
C ALA A 104 8.97 14.68 -0.48
N HIS A 105 10.02 14.16 -1.10
CA HIS A 105 11.38 14.40 -0.62
C HIS A 105 11.65 15.91 -0.77
N ALA A 106 11.88 16.60 0.35
CA ALA A 106 12.28 18.00 0.36
C ALA A 106 13.77 18.14 0.04
#